data_AF-Q7X188-F1
#
_entry.id   AF-Q7X188-F1
#
_cell.length_a   1.000
_cell.length_b   1.000
_cell.length_c   1.000
_cell.angle_alpha   90.00
_cell.angle_beta   90.00
_cell.angle_gamma   90.00
#
_symmetry.space_group_name_H-M   'P 1'
#
loop_
_entity.id
_entity.type
_entity.pdbx_description
1 polymer ?
#
loop_
_entity_poly.entity_id
_entity_poly.type
_entity_poly.pdbx_seq_one_letter_code
_entity_poly.pdbx_strand_id
1 'polypeptide(L)'
;FTIRFPNPHCGSMFHEKANVSREFLKKQREFADVAIPSARFPEGPGPYLKKVLSGKRYKVTEVKDGNDIVVFGHKGVMGRIGSHVAHMSVILILAGGLIGSLLGFRLFGTFYVHSTTFVPQGNFSLRVNKFWIDHYPNGMVKGFFSDVDVLKSGKVIDHKVISVNHPLETNGLRFYQASYGEAWDRVDKARILIVNKEKKQFLGQVMLKGGALSPAPGTDLNIKILRYVADFAFDPKTNSVYSKSEKSDNP
;
A
#
# COMPACT_ATOMS: atom_id res chain seq x y z
N PHE A 1 6.13 -5.77 -44.97
CA PHE A 1 6.63 -6.62 -43.86
C PHE A 1 5.42 -7.09 -43.06
N THR A 2 5.03 -8.35 -43.24
CA THR A 2 3.81 -8.90 -42.62
C THR A 2 4.22 -9.79 -41.45
N ILE A 3 4.05 -9.28 -40.23
CA ILE A 3 4.31 -10.03 -39.00
C ILE A 3 3.10 -10.93 -38.76
N ARG A 4 3.23 -12.23 -39.02
CA ARG A 4 2.27 -13.25 -38.56
C ARG A 4 2.62 -13.61 -37.12
N PHE A 5 1.78 -13.22 -36.19
CA PHE A 5 1.79 -13.81 -34.85
C PHE A 5 1.32 -15.26 -34.97
N PRO A 6 2.06 -16.25 -34.41
CA PRO A 6 1.57 -17.61 -34.34
C PRO A 6 0.32 -17.60 -33.45
N ASN A 7 -0.80 -18.00 -34.04
CA ASN A 7 -2.08 -18.14 -33.36
C ASN A 7 -1.85 -19.07 -32.14
N PRO A 8 -2.10 -18.62 -30.89
CA PRO A 8 -1.97 -19.49 -29.75
C PRO A 8 -3.16 -20.45 -29.81
N HIS A 9 -2.95 -21.61 -30.41
CA HIS A 9 -3.92 -22.71 -30.40
C HIS A 9 -4.03 -23.26 -28.97
N CYS A 10 -4.72 -22.53 -28.09
CA CYS A 10 -5.08 -22.97 -26.74
C CYS A 10 -5.90 -24.28 -26.79
N GLY A 11 -6.55 -24.56 -27.94
CA GLY A 11 -7.21 -25.83 -28.21
C GLY A 11 -6.31 -27.07 -28.22
N SER A 12 -5.02 -26.96 -28.58
CA SER A 12 -4.14 -28.14 -28.62
C SER A 12 -3.66 -28.60 -27.23
N MET A 13 -3.69 -27.71 -26.23
CA MET A 13 -3.35 -28.05 -24.84
C MET A 13 -4.39 -28.96 -24.17
N PHE A 14 -5.66 -28.86 -24.60
CA PHE A 14 -6.80 -29.59 -24.02
C PHE A 14 -7.37 -30.70 -24.90
N HIS A 15 -7.13 -30.62 -26.21
CA HIS A 15 -7.41 -31.67 -27.18
C HIS A 15 -6.12 -32.04 -27.90
N GLU A 16 -5.41 -33.02 -27.34
CA GLU A 16 -4.46 -33.79 -28.14
C GLU A 16 -5.26 -34.58 -29.17
N LYS A 17 -5.45 -34.00 -30.36
CA LYS A 17 -5.66 -34.80 -31.58
C LYS A 17 -4.31 -35.43 -31.93
N ALA A 18 -3.88 -36.36 -31.09
CA ALA A 18 -2.76 -37.20 -31.45
C ALA A 18 -3.29 -38.15 -32.53
N ASN A 19 -2.76 -38.03 -33.75
CA ASN A 19 -2.93 -39.06 -34.77
C ASN A 19 -2.03 -40.22 -34.33
N VAL A 20 -2.52 -41.01 -33.36
CA VAL A 20 -1.76 -42.08 -32.72
C VAL A 20 -1.81 -43.30 -33.64
N SER A 21 -1.00 -43.30 -34.69
CA SER A 21 -0.84 -44.49 -35.53
C SER A 21 0.04 -45.53 -34.84
N ARG A 22 -0.06 -46.79 -35.27
CA ARG A 22 0.82 -47.87 -34.78
C ARG A 22 2.31 -47.53 -34.95
N GLU A 23 2.68 -46.91 -36.05
CA GLU A 23 4.06 -46.49 -36.34
C GLU A 23 4.55 -45.34 -35.45
N PHE A 24 3.64 -44.49 -34.96
CA PHE A 24 3.97 -43.47 -33.96
C PHE A 24 4.24 -44.08 -32.58
N LEU A 25 3.49 -45.13 -32.19
CA LEU A 25 3.66 -45.82 -30.90
C LEU A 25 5.00 -46.56 -30.81
N LYS A 26 5.45 -47.21 -31.89
CA LYS A 26 6.76 -47.87 -31.97
C LYS A 26 7.94 -46.93 -31.74
N LYS A 27 7.75 -45.63 -31.98
CA LYS A 27 8.78 -44.58 -31.82
C LYS A 27 8.81 -43.97 -30.41
N GLN A 28 7.91 -44.38 -29.52
CA GLN A 28 7.91 -43.89 -28.14
C GLN A 28 9.08 -44.47 -27.37
N ARG A 29 9.57 -43.69 -26.39
CA ARG A 29 10.71 -44.09 -25.54
C ARG A 29 10.48 -45.43 -24.84
N GLU A 30 9.25 -45.63 -24.36
CA GLU A 30 8.81 -46.88 -23.76
C GLU A 30 7.81 -47.55 -24.71
N PHE A 31 8.17 -48.71 -25.23
CA PHE A 31 7.33 -49.49 -26.15
C PHE A 31 7.50 -50.98 -25.88
N ALA A 32 6.39 -51.73 -25.91
CA ALA A 32 6.40 -53.17 -25.79
C ALA A 32 5.26 -53.76 -26.64
N ASP A 33 5.61 -54.78 -27.43
CA ASP A 33 4.63 -55.62 -28.12
C ASP A 33 4.31 -56.83 -27.25
N VAL A 34 3.02 -57.03 -26.95
CA VAL A 34 2.55 -58.14 -26.10
C VAL A 34 1.50 -58.93 -26.86
N ALA A 35 1.74 -60.22 -27.04
CA ALA A 35 0.75 -61.13 -27.61
C ALA A 35 -0.37 -61.37 -26.59
N ILE A 36 -1.61 -61.10 -26.98
CA ILE A 36 -2.78 -61.25 -26.12
C ILE A 36 -3.58 -62.48 -26.59
N PRO A 37 -3.84 -63.47 -25.73
CA PRO A 37 -4.66 -64.62 -26.09
C PRO A 37 -6.10 -64.20 -26.46
N SER A 38 -6.55 -64.58 -27.65
CA SER A 38 -7.90 -64.29 -28.15
C SER A 38 -9.00 -64.88 -27.26
N ALA A 39 -8.74 -66.00 -26.59
CA ALA A 39 -9.65 -66.62 -25.62
C ALA A 39 -10.00 -65.71 -24.42
N ARG A 40 -9.10 -64.79 -24.05
CA ARG A 40 -9.30 -63.88 -22.90
C ARG A 40 -10.05 -62.61 -23.28
N PHE A 41 -9.99 -62.21 -24.56
CA PHE A 41 -10.62 -61.00 -25.07
C PHE A 41 -11.27 -61.28 -26.43
N PRO A 42 -12.48 -61.87 -26.44
CA PRO A 42 -13.16 -62.26 -27.69
C PRO A 42 -13.44 -61.08 -28.63
N GLU A 43 -13.70 -59.89 -28.07
CA GLU A 43 -13.95 -58.63 -28.81
C GLU A 43 -12.70 -57.73 -28.87
N GLY A 44 -11.54 -58.26 -28.47
CA GLY A 44 -10.30 -57.50 -28.31
C GLY A 44 -10.18 -56.76 -26.97
N PRO A 45 -8.98 -56.28 -26.62
CA PRO A 45 -8.69 -55.69 -25.31
C PRO A 45 -9.21 -54.24 -25.14
N GLY A 46 -9.67 -53.59 -26.21
CA GLY A 46 -10.03 -52.17 -26.23
C GLY A 46 -11.01 -51.73 -25.13
N PRO A 47 -12.20 -52.37 -25.01
CA PRO A 47 -13.18 -52.03 -23.97
C PRO A 47 -12.64 -52.19 -22.55
N TYR A 48 -11.83 -53.25 -22.32
CA TYR A 48 -11.20 -53.51 -21.04
C TYR A 48 -10.17 -52.44 -20.69
N LEU A 49 -9.30 -52.07 -21.63
CA LEU A 49 -8.29 -51.02 -21.46
C LEU A 49 -8.94 -49.67 -21.14
N LYS A 50 -10.02 -49.33 -21.84
CA LYS A 50 -10.80 -48.12 -21.57
C LYS A 50 -11.31 -48.11 -20.13
N LYS A 51 -11.94 -49.19 -19.66
CA LYS A 51 -12.44 -49.31 -18.29
C LYS A 51 -11.34 -49.14 -17.24
N VAL A 52 -10.21 -49.82 -17.42
CA VAL A 52 -9.08 -49.76 -16.48
C VAL A 52 -8.45 -48.37 -16.43
N LEU A 53 -8.19 -47.76 -17.59
CA LEU A 53 -7.58 -46.43 -17.67
C LEU A 53 -8.52 -45.34 -17.13
N SER A 54 -9.81 -45.40 -17.46
CA SER A 54 -10.82 -44.51 -16.87
C SER A 54 -10.92 -44.68 -15.35
N GLY A 55 -10.89 -45.92 -14.83
CA GLY A 55 -10.85 -46.20 -13.39
C GLY A 55 -9.62 -45.61 -12.69
N LYS A 56 -8.49 -45.48 -13.41
CA LYS A 56 -7.27 -44.80 -12.91
C LYS A 56 -7.28 -43.27 -13.12
N ARG A 57 -8.42 -42.69 -13.50
CA ARG A 57 -8.63 -41.25 -13.76
C ARG A 57 -7.86 -40.71 -14.98
N TYR A 58 -7.63 -41.54 -15.98
CA TYR A 58 -7.17 -41.06 -17.29
C TYR A 58 -8.39 -40.60 -18.11
N LYS A 59 -8.22 -39.52 -18.87
CA LYS A 59 -9.13 -39.19 -19.97
C LYS A 59 -8.74 -40.08 -21.15
N VAL A 60 -9.68 -40.90 -21.60
CA VAL A 60 -9.43 -41.94 -22.61
C VAL A 60 -10.17 -41.62 -23.89
N THR A 61 -9.48 -41.74 -25.01
CA THR A 61 -10.01 -41.62 -26.37
C THR A 61 -9.71 -42.91 -27.12
N GLU A 62 -10.69 -43.40 -27.88
CA GLU A 62 -10.55 -44.59 -28.72
C GLU A 62 -10.70 -44.18 -30.18
N VAL A 63 -9.77 -44.61 -31.02
CA VAL A 63 -9.73 -44.30 -32.45
C VAL A 63 -9.53 -45.60 -33.21
N LYS A 64 -10.31 -45.81 -34.28
CA LYS A 64 -10.08 -46.91 -35.22
C LYS A 64 -9.09 -46.45 -36.29
N ASP A 65 -7.99 -47.17 -36.45
CA ASP A 65 -6.95 -46.91 -37.45
C ASP A 65 -6.82 -48.14 -38.36
N GLY A 66 -7.56 -48.15 -39.47
CA GLY A 66 -7.70 -49.33 -40.32
C GLY A 66 -8.35 -50.50 -39.56
N ASN A 67 -7.64 -51.64 -39.46
CA ASN A 67 -8.08 -52.81 -38.70
C ASN A 67 -7.65 -52.77 -37.21
N ASP A 68 -6.85 -51.78 -36.82
CA ASP A 68 -6.35 -51.66 -35.45
C ASP A 68 -7.27 -50.75 -34.61
N ILE A 69 -7.38 -51.06 -33.32
CA ILE A 69 -8.04 -50.21 -32.32
C ILE A 69 -6.96 -49.55 -31.47
N VAL A 70 -6.90 -48.22 -31.50
CA VAL A 70 -5.95 -47.45 -30.71
C VAL A 70 -6.67 -46.82 -29.53
N VAL A 71 -6.22 -47.17 -28.32
CA VAL A 71 -6.71 -46.58 -27.07
C VAL A 71 -5.65 -45.63 -26.52
N PHE A 72 -5.97 -44.34 -26.48
CA PHE A 72 -5.10 -43.30 -25.94
C PHE A 72 -5.64 -42.81 -24.59
N GLY A 73 -4.80 -42.83 -23.55
CA GLY A 73 -5.16 -42.36 -22.22
C GLY A 73 -4.19 -41.28 -21.74
N HIS A 74 -4.70 -40.12 -21.33
CA HIS A 74 -3.87 -39.04 -20.78
C HIS A 74 -4.38 -38.52 -19.44
N LYS A 75 -3.49 -37.96 -18.63
CA LYS A 75 -3.79 -37.41 -17.28
C LYS A 75 -2.84 -36.25 -16.98
N GLY A 76 -3.26 -35.31 -16.14
CA GLY A 76 -2.37 -34.27 -15.62
C GLY A 76 -2.17 -33.04 -16.53
N VAL A 77 -3.13 -32.73 -17.40
CA VAL A 77 -3.07 -31.57 -18.32
C VAL A 77 -2.85 -30.24 -17.58
N MET A 78 -3.36 -30.10 -16.35
CA MET A 78 -3.18 -28.90 -15.52
C MET A 78 -1.71 -28.57 -15.26
N GLY A 79 -0.84 -29.58 -15.14
CA GLY A 79 0.60 -29.38 -14.95
C GLY A 79 1.27 -28.72 -16.16
N ARG A 80 0.75 -28.93 -17.38
CA ARG A 80 1.28 -28.31 -18.61
C ARG A 80 1.00 -26.82 -18.69
N ILE A 81 -0.13 -26.38 -18.12
CA ILE A 81 -0.60 -25.00 -18.22
C ILE A 81 -0.09 -24.15 -17.05
N GLY A 82 0.25 -24.78 -15.93
CA GLY A 82 0.71 -24.10 -14.71
C GLY A 82 1.89 -23.14 -14.94
N SER A 83 2.88 -23.54 -15.75
CA SER A 83 4.02 -22.67 -16.10
C SER A 83 3.55 -21.39 -16.81
N HIS A 84 2.67 -21.50 -17.81
CA HIS A 84 2.17 -20.33 -18.52
C HIS A 84 1.37 -19.40 -17.62
N VAL A 85 0.54 -19.95 -16.72
CA VAL A 85 -0.19 -19.16 -15.72
C VAL A 85 0.78 -18.43 -14.80
N ALA A 86 1.83 -19.09 -14.33
CA ALA A 86 2.84 -18.47 -13.47
C ALA A 86 3.56 -17.30 -14.18
N HIS A 87 4.02 -17.49 -15.43
CA HIS A 87 4.67 -16.41 -16.20
C HIS A 87 3.70 -15.24 -16.43
N MET A 88 2.45 -15.52 -16.82
CA MET A 88 1.43 -14.49 -16.99
C MET A 88 1.11 -13.75 -15.69
N SER A 89 1.12 -14.43 -14.54
CA SER A 89 0.89 -13.77 -13.24
C SER A 89 2.02 -12.80 -12.88
N VAL A 90 3.27 -13.15 -13.16
CA VAL A 90 4.41 -12.25 -12.90
C VAL A 90 4.28 -11.00 -13.76
N ILE A 91 3.95 -11.16 -15.05
CA ILE A 91 3.71 -10.02 -15.95
C ILE A 91 2.57 -9.15 -15.43
N LEU A 92 1.46 -9.74 -14.99
CA LEU A 92 0.31 -9.00 -14.47
C LEU A 92 0.64 -8.23 -13.18
N ILE A 93 1.37 -8.86 -12.25
CA ILE A 93 1.81 -8.22 -10.99
C ILE A 93 2.74 -7.04 -11.30
N LEU A 94 3.71 -7.22 -12.20
CA LEU A 94 4.63 -6.16 -12.61
C LEU A 94 3.89 -5.01 -13.31
N ALA A 95 2.94 -5.31 -14.20
CA ALA A 95 2.11 -4.30 -14.85
C ALA A 95 1.27 -3.52 -13.83
N GLY A 96 0.64 -4.20 -12.86
CA GLY A 96 -0.08 -3.55 -11.77
C GLY A 96 0.81 -2.64 -10.92
N GLY A 97 2.02 -3.11 -10.57
CA GLY A 97 3.02 -2.32 -9.86
C GLY A 97 3.47 -1.09 -10.65
N LEU A 98 3.70 -1.23 -11.96
CA LEU A 98 4.08 -0.12 -12.83
C LEU A 98 2.96 0.93 -12.94
N ILE A 99 1.72 0.50 -13.18
CA ILE A 99 0.55 1.39 -13.21
C ILE A 99 0.40 2.12 -11.87
N GLY A 100 0.50 1.39 -10.75
CA GLY A 100 0.44 1.97 -9.41
C GLY A 100 1.58 2.96 -9.14
N SER A 101 2.77 2.73 -9.68
CA SER A 101 3.91 3.65 -9.54
C SER A 101 3.78 4.90 -10.41
N LEU A 102 3.18 4.79 -11.60
CA LEU A 102 3.02 5.91 -12.53
C LEU A 102 1.81 6.79 -12.19
N LEU A 103 0.71 6.19 -11.73
CA LEU A 103 -0.54 6.89 -11.43
C LEU A 103 -0.74 7.15 -9.94
N GLY A 104 -0.03 6.44 -9.06
CA GLY A 104 -0.10 6.64 -7.63
C GLY A 104 0.60 7.92 -7.19
N PHE A 105 0.19 8.46 -6.05
CA PHE A 105 0.85 9.60 -5.43
C PHE A 105 1.10 9.33 -3.94
N ARG A 106 2.12 9.98 -3.38
CA ARG A 106 2.42 9.99 -1.96
C ARG A 106 2.74 11.42 -1.56
N LEU A 107 2.10 11.91 -0.52
CA LEU A 107 2.35 13.24 0.03
C LEU A 107 2.80 13.10 1.47
N PHE A 108 3.88 13.80 1.76
CA PHE A 108 4.37 13.98 3.13
C PHE A 108 4.11 15.42 3.52
N GLY A 109 3.56 15.61 4.71
CA GLY A 109 3.26 16.93 5.24
C GLY A 109 3.25 16.90 6.75
N THR A 110 3.61 18.02 7.36
CA THR A 110 3.51 18.23 8.80
C THR A 110 2.12 18.77 9.12
N PHE A 111 1.39 18.06 9.98
CA PHE A 111 0.07 18.46 10.43
C PHE A 111 0.16 18.84 11.91
N TYR A 112 -0.12 20.11 12.21
CA TYR A 112 -0.05 20.63 13.57
C TYR A 112 -1.36 20.38 14.32
N VAL A 113 -1.24 20.07 15.61
CA VAL A 113 -2.38 20.00 16.52
C VAL A 113 -3.11 21.35 16.52
N HIS A 114 -4.43 21.31 16.54
CA HIS A 114 -5.35 22.45 16.43
C HIS A 114 -5.27 23.23 15.11
N SER A 115 -4.59 22.70 14.09
CA SER A 115 -4.55 23.29 12.75
C SER A 115 -5.40 22.50 11.76
N THR A 116 -5.96 23.21 10.78
CA THR A 116 -6.70 22.63 9.66
C THR A 116 -5.88 22.79 8.39
N THR A 117 -5.57 21.68 7.72
CA THR A 117 -4.75 21.66 6.50
C THR A 117 -5.61 21.16 5.34
N PHE A 118 -5.64 21.91 4.23
CA PHE A 118 -6.34 21.49 3.03
C PHE A 118 -5.55 20.39 2.31
N VAL A 119 -6.24 19.33 1.89
CA VAL A 119 -5.69 18.22 1.11
C VAL A 119 -6.27 18.26 -0.30
N PRO A 120 -5.55 18.82 -1.28
CA PRO A 120 -6.08 19.05 -2.63
C PRO A 120 -6.56 17.77 -3.32
N GLN A 121 -5.86 16.66 -3.14
CA GLN A 121 -6.09 15.40 -3.85
C GLN A 121 -7.40 14.72 -3.42
N GLY A 122 -7.83 14.96 -2.19
CA GLY A 122 -9.11 14.46 -1.67
C GLY A 122 -10.24 15.48 -1.70
N ASN A 123 -9.91 16.75 -2.01
CA ASN A 123 -10.81 17.91 -1.94
C ASN A 123 -11.54 18.00 -0.58
N PHE A 124 -10.77 17.89 0.50
CA PHE A 124 -11.23 18.07 1.88
C PHE A 124 -10.10 18.69 2.71
N SER A 125 -10.41 19.12 3.93
CA SER A 125 -9.41 19.56 4.90
C SER A 125 -9.30 18.54 6.04
N LEU A 126 -8.09 18.33 6.54
CA LEU A 126 -7.85 17.49 7.71
C LEU A 126 -7.51 18.40 8.89
N ARG A 127 -8.22 18.22 10.01
CA ARG A 127 -7.93 18.92 11.26
C ARG A 127 -7.40 17.91 12.28
N VAL A 128 -6.25 18.21 12.88
CA VAL A 128 -5.72 17.41 13.99
C VAL A 128 -6.23 18.03 15.27
N ASN A 129 -7.16 17.37 15.95
CA ASN A 129 -7.76 17.88 17.18
C ASN A 129 -6.82 17.69 18.36
N LYS A 130 -6.19 16.51 18.45
CA LYS A 130 -5.31 16.14 19.55
C LYS A 130 -4.29 15.09 19.09
N PHE A 131 -3.10 15.17 19.65
CA PHE A 131 -2.10 14.11 19.60
C PHE A 131 -1.72 13.71 21.02
N TRP A 132 -1.54 12.41 21.27
CA TRP A 132 -1.04 11.92 22.55
C TRP A 132 -0.30 10.59 22.42
N ILE A 133 0.49 10.29 23.44
CA ILE A 133 1.27 9.07 23.56
C ILE A 133 0.78 8.32 24.79
N ASP A 134 0.27 7.11 24.58
CA ASP A 134 -0.05 6.21 25.69
C ASP A 134 1.22 5.50 26.15
N HIS A 135 1.39 5.39 27.46
CA HIS A 135 2.46 4.64 28.08
C HIS A 135 1.89 3.52 28.95
N TYR A 136 2.60 2.40 29.03
CA TYR A 136 2.35 1.37 30.03
C TYR A 136 2.75 1.88 31.42
N PRO A 137 2.29 1.26 32.53
CA PRO A 137 2.69 1.64 33.89
C PRO A 137 4.21 1.62 34.12
N ASN A 138 4.95 0.84 33.33
CA ASN A 138 6.42 0.77 33.37
C ASN A 138 7.12 1.86 32.55
N GLY A 139 6.38 2.82 31.99
CA GLY A 139 6.90 3.94 31.20
C GLY A 139 7.16 3.64 29.72
N MET A 140 7.02 2.39 29.26
CA MET A 140 7.20 2.07 27.85
C MET A 140 6.08 2.65 27.00
N VAL A 141 6.41 3.15 25.81
CA VAL A 141 5.40 3.62 24.84
C VAL A 141 4.50 2.46 24.42
N LYS A 142 3.20 2.62 24.65
CA LYS A 142 2.15 1.71 24.21
C LYS A 142 1.66 2.04 22.81
N GLY A 143 1.53 3.33 22.50
CA GLY A 143 1.06 3.76 21.19
C GLY A 143 1.02 5.27 21.04
N PHE A 144 1.01 5.71 19.79
CA PHE A 144 0.85 7.10 19.40
C PHE A 144 -0.50 7.25 18.73
N PHE A 145 -1.26 8.26 19.17
CA PHE A 145 -2.64 8.47 18.74
C PHE A 145 -2.85 9.90 18.28
N SER A 146 -3.65 10.04 17.21
CA SER A 146 -4.10 11.33 16.71
C SER A 146 -5.62 11.31 16.55
N ASP A 147 -6.31 12.25 17.18
CA ASP A 147 -7.73 12.54 16.95
C ASP A 147 -7.81 13.50 15.75
N VAL A 148 -8.48 13.05 14.69
CA VAL A 148 -8.57 13.77 13.41
C VAL A 148 -10.01 13.91 12.94
N ASP A 149 -10.33 15.11 12.43
CA ASP A 149 -11.55 15.37 11.68
C ASP A 149 -11.25 15.55 10.20
N VAL A 150 -12.14 15.02 9.37
CA VAL A 150 -12.20 15.31 7.94
C VAL A 150 -13.29 16.34 7.71
N LEU A 151 -12.95 17.47 7.11
CA LEU A 151 -13.86 18.57 6.85
C LEU A 151 -14.07 18.79 5.35
N LYS A 152 -15.32 18.96 4.94
CA LYS A 152 -15.66 19.39 3.58
C LYS A 152 -16.54 20.64 3.66
N SER A 153 -16.10 21.71 3.00
CA SER A 153 -16.76 23.03 3.05
C SER A 153 -17.00 23.52 4.50
N GLY A 154 -16.01 23.30 5.38
CA GLY A 154 -16.06 23.73 6.78
C GLY A 154 -16.89 22.84 7.73
N LYS A 155 -17.58 21.81 7.22
CA LYS A 155 -18.33 20.85 8.04
C LYS A 155 -17.54 19.57 8.25
N VAL A 156 -17.54 19.05 9.47
CA VAL A 156 -16.98 17.72 9.77
C VAL A 156 -17.84 16.66 9.11
N ILE A 157 -17.23 15.86 8.24
CA ILE A 157 -17.89 14.75 7.52
C ILE A 157 -17.45 13.38 8.04
N ASP A 158 -16.31 13.31 8.72
CA ASP A 158 -15.77 12.10 9.32
C ASP A 158 -14.88 12.48 10.51
N HIS A 159 -14.81 11.59 11.49
CA HIS A 159 -14.05 11.76 12.71
C HIS A 159 -13.44 10.41 13.11
N LYS A 160 -12.13 10.39 13.38
CA LYS A 160 -11.44 9.15 13.74
C LYS A 160 -10.27 9.42 14.65
N VAL A 161 -10.08 8.54 15.63
CA VAL A 161 -8.79 8.40 16.31
C VAL A 161 -7.95 7.39 15.53
N ILE A 162 -6.83 7.85 14.98
CA ILE A 162 -5.86 7.01 14.28
C ILE A 162 -4.66 6.69 15.17
N SER A 163 -4.00 5.59 14.86
CA SER A 163 -2.75 5.19 15.51
C SER A 163 -1.77 4.63 14.48
N VAL A 164 -0.53 4.39 14.90
CA VAL A 164 0.46 3.70 14.05
C VAL A 164 -0.13 2.39 13.52
N ASN A 165 0.06 2.13 12.21
CA ASN A 165 -0.51 1.00 11.45
C ASN A 165 -2.03 0.94 11.33
N HIS A 166 -2.77 1.90 11.89
CA HIS A 166 -4.22 2.01 11.78
C HIS A 166 -4.60 3.34 11.11
N PRO A 167 -4.47 3.43 9.77
CA PRO A 167 -4.63 4.69 9.05
C PRO A 167 -6.08 5.19 9.05
N LEU A 168 -6.24 6.49 8.77
CA LEU A 168 -7.50 7.05 8.30
C LEU A 168 -7.64 6.71 6.81
N GLU A 169 -8.78 6.18 6.41
CA GLU A 169 -9.12 5.95 5.01
C GLU A 169 -10.33 6.81 4.66
N THR A 170 -10.17 7.78 3.76
CA THR A 170 -11.24 8.72 3.41
C THR A 170 -11.05 9.25 1.99
N ASN A 171 -12.13 9.40 1.22
CA ASN A 171 -12.13 9.82 -0.19
C ASN A 171 -11.07 9.09 -1.06
N GLY A 172 -10.87 7.78 -0.85
CA GLY A 172 -9.90 6.98 -1.59
C GLY A 172 -8.43 7.21 -1.20
N LEU A 173 -8.18 7.99 -0.14
CA LEU A 173 -6.85 8.28 0.39
C LEU A 173 -6.62 7.56 1.71
N ARG A 174 -5.35 7.21 1.99
CA ARG A 174 -4.91 6.65 3.28
C ARG A 174 -3.92 7.60 3.94
N PHE A 175 -4.19 7.99 5.19
CA PHE A 175 -3.30 8.81 6.00
C PHE A 175 -2.62 7.94 7.04
N TYR A 176 -1.30 7.85 6.91
CA TYR A 176 -0.46 7.16 7.87
C TYR A 176 0.26 8.18 8.75
N GLN A 177 0.29 7.90 10.04
CA GLN A 177 1.14 8.63 10.96
C GLN A 177 2.57 8.11 10.82
N ALA A 178 3.47 8.94 10.28
CA ALA A 178 4.85 8.56 10.00
C ALA A 178 5.85 9.05 11.07
N SER A 179 5.60 10.20 11.69
CA SER A 179 6.48 10.80 12.70
C SER A 179 5.70 11.75 13.62
N TYR A 180 6.34 12.19 14.70
CA TYR A 180 5.88 13.23 15.60
C TYR A 180 7.07 14.11 16.00
N GLY A 181 6.78 15.33 16.47
CA GLY A 181 7.81 16.26 16.91
C GLY A 181 7.19 17.52 17.51
N GLU A 182 8.06 18.38 18.04
CA GLU A 182 7.64 19.68 18.55
C GLU A 182 7.57 20.69 17.41
N ALA A 183 6.54 21.52 17.42
CA ALA A 183 6.44 22.69 16.54
C ALA A 183 7.31 23.82 17.10
N TRP A 184 8.63 23.68 17.00
CA TRP A 184 9.62 24.57 17.61
C TRP A 184 9.52 26.03 17.14
N ASP A 185 8.91 26.28 15.99
CA ASP A 185 8.67 27.60 15.41
C ASP A 185 7.33 28.23 15.85
N ARG A 186 6.55 27.55 16.70
CA ARG A 186 5.23 27.99 17.16
C ARG A 186 5.15 28.10 18.67
N VAL A 187 4.49 29.16 19.13
CA VAL A 187 4.23 29.40 20.56
C VAL A 187 2.74 29.45 20.80
N ASP A 188 2.24 28.51 21.60
CA ASP A 188 0.85 28.54 22.10
C ASP A 188 0.68 29.69 23.11
N LYS A 189 1.61 29.78 24.07
CA LYS A 189 1.57 30.77 25.16
C LYS A 189 2.98 31.26 25.52
N ALA A 190 3.11 32.55 25.81
CA ALA A 190 4.32 33.10 26.41
C ALA A 190 4.00 33.85 27.69
N ARG A 191 4.75 33.57 28.76
CA ARG A 191 4.71 34.37 29.98
C ARG A 191 5.75 35.47 29.87
N ILE A 192 5.31 36.71 29.90
CA ILE A 192 6.19 37.88 29.88
C ILE A 192 6.18 38.52 31.26
N LEU A 193 7.36 38.71 31.82
CA LEU A 193 7.59 39.45 33.05
C LEU A 193 7.88 40.90 32.70
N ILE A 194 7.17 41.84 33.32
CA ILE A 194 7.36 43.27 33.09
C ILE A 194 8.08 43.86 34.29
N VAL A 195 9.23 44.47 34.00
CA VAL A 195 10.08 45.11 35.01
C VAL A 195 10.37 46.55 34.60
N ASN A 196 10.32 47.47 35.56
CA ASN A 196 10.88 48.78 35.42
C ASN A 196 12.40 48.68 35.64
N LYS A 197 13.19 48.90 34.57
CA LYS A 197 14.65 48.76 34.61
C LYS A 197 15.34 49.80 35.50
N GLU A 198 14.84 51.03 35.52
CA GLU A 198 15.42 52.12 36.32
C GLU A 198 15.19 51.89 37.81
N LYS A 199 13.95 51.58 38.18
CA LYS A 199 13.56 51.32 39.58
C LYS A 199 13.87 49.91 40.05
N LYS A 200 14.37 49.03 39.16
CA LYS A 200 14.53 47.59 39.39
C LYS A 200 13.28 46.94 40.01
N GLN A 201 12.10 47.40 39.59
CA GLN A 201 10.82 47.05 40.19
C GLN A 201 10.05 46.10 39.28
N PHE A 202 9.50 45.03 39.84
CA PHE A 202 8.56 44.15 39.14
C PHE A 202 7.19 44.83 39.05
N LEU A 203 6.67 45.00 37.83
CA LEU A 203 5.39 45.64 37.56
C LEU A 203 4.25 44.62 37.37
N GLY A 204 4.58 43.36 37.08
CA GLY A 204 3.62 42.28 36.93
C GLY A 204 4.01 41.31 35.82
N GLN A 205 3.11 40.35 35.56
CA GLN A 205 3.28 39.37 34.50
C GLN A 205 2.04 39.33 33.61
N VAL A 206 2.24 39.05 32.33
CA VAL A 206 1.15 38.82 31.37
C VAL A 206 1.36 37.48 30.68
N MET A 207 0.28 36.71 30.56
CA MET A 207 0.26 35.48 29.77
C MET A 207 -0.31 35.79 28.39
N LEU A 208 0.56 35.86 27.39
CA LEU A 208 0.18 36.08 26.01
C LEU A 208 -0.27 34.75 25.41
N LYS A 209 -1.44 34.73 24.77
CA LYS A 209 -1.94 33.61 23.94
C LYS A 209 -1.83 34.03 22.48
N GLY A 210 -1.26 33.16 21.64
CA GLY A 210 -0.80 33.47 20.27
C GLY A 210 -1.65 34.49 19.50
N GLY A 211 -1.03 35.61 19.11
CA GLY A 211 -1.65 36.63 18.26
C GLY A 211 -2.65 37.60 18.94
N ALA A 212 -2.98 37.45 20.22
CA ALA A 212 -3.84 38.39 20.94
C ALA A 212 -3.04 39.61 21.46
N LEU A 213 -3.66 40.80 21.46
CA LEU A 213 -3.16 41.96 22.19
C LEU A 213 -3.50 41.78 23.68
N SER A 214 -2.57 42.09 24.57
CA SER A 214 -2.80 42.06 26.02
C SER A 214 -2.16 43.26 26.70
N PRO A 215 -2.83 43.89 27.68
CA PRO A 215 -2.27 45.03 28.40
C PRO A 215 -1.03 44.62 29.19
N ALA A 216 -0.03 45.50 29.22
CA ALA A 216 1.18 45.35 30.00
C ALA A 216 0.97 45.91 31.41
N PRO A 217 0.98 45.08 32.47
CA PRO A 217 0.77 45.54 33.84
C PRO A 217 1.71 46.69 34.24
N GLY A 218 1.14 47.74 34.84
CA GLY A 218 1.89 48.90 35.30
C GLY A 218 2.36 49.87 34.20
N THR A 219 1.80 49.77 32.99
CA THR A 219 2.10 50.66 31.86
C THR A 219 0.84 50.93 31.02
N ASP A 220 0.88 51.95 30.16
CA ASP A 220 -0.17 52.22 29.16
C ASP A 220 0.03 51.45 27.84
N LEU A 221 0.92 50.45 27.84
CA LEU A 221 1.30 49.69 26.65
C LEU A 221 0.49 48.41 26.52
N ASN A 222 0.39 47.92 25.29
CA ASN A 222 -0.10 46.59 24.98
C ASN A 222 0.99 45.75 24.33
N ILE A 223 0.98 44.46 24.60
CA ILE A 223 1.95 43.49 24.08
C ILE A 223 1.20 42.40 23.31
N LYS A 224 1.77 41.98 22.19
CA LYS A 224 1.29 40.87 21.37
C LYS A 224 2.48 40.06 20.87
N ILE A 225 2.35 38.74 20.84
CA ILE A 225 3.31 37.87 20.14
C ILE A 225 3.00 37.94 18.64
N LEU A 226 3.97 38.39 17.85
CA LEU A 226 3.88 38.39 16.38
C LEU A 226 4.42 37.09 15.80
N ARG A 227 5.65 36.74 16.18
CA ARG A 227 6.35 35.54 15.72
C ARG A 227 7.34 35.11 16.78
N TYR A 228 7.51 33.80 16.95
CA TYR A 228 8.62 33.22 17.69
C TYR A 228 9.66 32.70 16.70
N VAL A 229 10.94 32.91 17.02
CA VAL A 229 12.07 32.43 16.22
C VAL A 229 13.07 31.85 17.21
N ALA A 230 13.25 30.53 17.18
CA ALA A 230 14.22 29.82 18.01
C ALA A 230 15.66 30.06 17.49
N ASP A 231 16.64 30.19 18.38
CA ASP A 231 18.07 30.42 18.08
C ASP A 231 18.24 31.39 16.90
N PHE A 232 17.67 32.60 17.07
CA PHE A 232 17.48 33.48 15.93
C PHE A 232 18.81 34.07 15.46
N ALA A 233 18.96 34.13 14.14
CA ALA A 233 20.02 34.86 13.47
C ALA A 233 19.41 35.93 12.56
N PHE A 234 20.19 36.98 12.29
CA PHE A 234 19.80 38.07 11.42
C PHE A 234 20.58 37.98 10.10
N ASP A 235 19.87 38.02 8.99
CA ASP A 235 20.47 38.15 7.67
C ASP A 235 20.50 39.63 7.26
N PRO A 236 21.68 40.28 7.24
CA PRO A 236 21.81 41.68 6.88
C PRO A 236 21.51 41.96 5.40
N LYS A 237 21.54 40.95 4.51
CA LYS A 237 21.24 41.14 3.09
C LYS A 237 19.74 41.23 2.84
N THR A 238 18.96 40.38 3.51
CA THR A 238 17.50 40.32 3.36
C THR A 238 16.76 41.13 4.43
N ASN A 239 17.48 41.68 5.41
CA ASN A 239 16.93 42.36 6.58
C ASN A 239 15.88 41.51 7.30
N SER A 240 16.14 40.20 7.39
CA SER A 240 15.19 39.21 7.91
C SER A 240 15.78 38.42 9.07
N VAL A 241 14.92 38.07 10.01
CA VAL A 241 15.26 37.20 11.14
C VAL A 241 14.86 35.77 10.78
N TYR A 242 15.73 34.80 11.03
CA TYR A 242 15.49 33.38 10.77
C TYR A 242 15.98 32.52 11.93
N SER A 243 15.49 31.29 12.04
CA SER A 243 15.97 30.33 13.03
C SER A 243 17.21 29.61 12.51
N LYS A 244 18.29 29.65 13.29
CA LYS A 244 19.53 28.92 12.98
C LYS A 244 19.46 27.46 13.42
N SER A 245 18.69 27.17 14.47
CA SER A 245 18.44 25.80 14.95
C SER A 245 17.05 25.67 15.58
N GLU A 246 16.64 24.42 15.85
CA GLU A 246 15.40 24.09 16.55
C GLU A 246 15.49 24.33 18.07
N LYS A 247 16.67 24.68 18.59
CA LYS A 247 16.90 24.90 20.02
C LYS A 247 16.44 26.29 20.43
N SER A 248 15.81 26.39 21.60
CA SER A 248 15.42 27.67 22.20
C SER A 248 16.61 28.40 22.88
N ASP A 249 17.75 28.50 22.18
CA ASP A 249 18.99 29.14 22.66
C ASP A 249 19.05 30.61 22.22
N ASN A 250 17.94 31.34 22.38
CA ASN A 250 17.89 32.76 22.03
C ASN A 250 18.79 33.57 23.00
N PRO A 251 19.59 34.53 22.49
CA PRO A 251 20.45 35.39 23.31
C PRO A 251 19.67 36.35 24.22
#